data_AF-A0A528G552-F1
#
_entry.id   AF-A0A528G552-F1
#
_cell.length_a   1.000
_cell.length_b   1.000
_cell.length_c   1.000
_cell.angle_alpha   90.00
_cell.angle_beta   90.00
_cell.angle_gamma   90.00
#
_symmetry.space_group_name_H-M   'P 1'
#
loop_
_entity.id
_entity.type
_entity.pdbx_description
1 polymer ?
#
loop_
_entity_poly.entity_id
_entity_poly.type
_entity_poly.pdbx_seq_one_letter_code
_entity_poly.pdbx_strand_id
1 'polypeptide(L)'
;IAAVGDEVELRGPLGGHFVWSDSDGGPLLLVGGGSGVVPLMAMIRHRAARRSAVPVALVFSARVWDEVIFRDELIGLDDRRDGFDLVLTLTREAARRPAD
;
A
#
# COMPACT_ATOMS: atom_id res chain seq x y z
N ILE A 1 -8.51 16.16 -19.08
CA ILE A 1 -8.80 15.39 -17.84
C ILE A 1 -9.98 14.50 -18.17
N ALA A 2 -9.92 13.22 -17.81
CA ALA A 2 -11.06 12.30 -17.99
C ALA A 2 -12.21 12.66 -17.04
N ALA A 3 -13.44 12.49 -17.49
CA ALA A 3 -14.66 12.80 -16.74
C ALA A 3 -15.55 11.55 -16.56
N VAL A 4 -16.48 11.63 -15.61
CA VAL A 4 -17.50 10.59 -15.43
C VAL A 4 -18.37 10.53 -16.69
N GLY A 5 -18.48 9.34 -17.29
CA GLY A 5 -19.20 9.13 -18.55
C GLY A 5 -18.29 9.02 -19.77
N ASP A 6 -16.99 9.35 -19.64
CA ASP A 6 -16.03 9.10 -20.70
C ASP A 6 -15.82 7.60 -20.91
N GLU A 7 -15.80 7.18 -22.17
CA GLU A 7 -15.35 5.84 -22.54
C GLU A 7 -13.82 5.80 -22.54
N VAL A 8 -13.27 4.78 -21.87
CA VAL A 8 -11.81 4.57 -21.77
C VAL A 8 -11.49 3.19 -22.32
N GLU A 9 -10.69 3.14 -23.38
CA GLU A 9 -10.16 1.88 -23.89
C GLU A 9 -9.10 1.32 -22.93
N LEU A 10 -9.27 0.05 -22.54
CA LEU A 10 -8.35 -0.65 -21.64
C LEU A 10 -7.60 -1.73 -22.42
N ARG A 11 -6.29 -1.84 -22.16
CA ARG A 11 -5.45 -2.93 -22.65
C ARG A 11 -4.71 -3.59 -21.50
N GLY A 12 -4.78 -4.91 -21.40
CA GLY A 12 -4.11 -5.70 -20.37
C GLY A 12 -4.94 -6.90 -19.92
N PRO A 13 -4.57 -7.55 -18.80
CA PRO A 13 -3.49 -7.16 -17.88
C PRO A 13 -2.11 -7.26 -18.55
N LEU A 14 -1.23 -6.29 -18.27
CA LEU A 14 0.16 -6.30 -18.71
C LEU A 14 1.06 -6.56 -17.50
N GLY A 15 2.00 -7.49 -17.61
CA GLY A 15 2.91 -7.88 -16.52
C GLY A 15 2.71 -9.33 -16.07
N GLY A 16 3.07 -9.61 -14.81
CA GLY A 16 3.03 -10.96 -14.20
C GLY A 16 4.13 -11.22 -13.17
N HIS A 17 5.12 -10.32 -13.10
CA HIS A 17 6.30 -10.48 -12.23
C HIS A 17 6.19 -9.76 -10.89
N PHE A 18 5.24 -8.83 -10.74
CA PHE A 18 5.01 -8.07 -9.51
C PHE A 18 3.69 -8.52 -8.86
N VAL A 19 3.66 -9.78 -8.47
CA VAL A 19 2.50 -10.45 -7.90
C VAL A 19 2.93 -11.09 -6.58
N TRP A 20 2.05 -11.03 -5.59
CA TRP A 20 2.19 -11.76 -4.34
C TRP A 20 0.89 -12.53 -4.08
N SER A 21 1.05 -13.74 -3.57
CA SER A 21 -0.01 -14.62 -3.12
C SER A 21 0.31 -15.14 -1.71
N ASP A 22 -0.73 -15.49 -0.96
CA ASP A 22 -0.56 -16.05 0.39
C ASP A 22 0.30 -17.33 0.39
N SER A 23 0.25 -18.11 -0.69
CA SER A 23 1.07 -19.32 -0.86
C SER A 23 2.56 -19.07 -1.01
N ASP A 24 2.98 -17.85 -1.35
CA ASP A 24 4.40 -17.50 -1.43
C ASP A 24 5.04 -17.48 -0.02
N GLY A 25 4.23 -17.27 1.02
CA GLY A 25 4.66 -17.30 2.42
C GLY A 25 5.71 -16.24 2.76
N GLY A 26 6.40 -16.45 3.89
CA GLY A 26 7.47 -15.58 4.40
C GLY A 26 6.98 -14.19 4.85
N PRO A 27 7.78 -13.46 5.65
CA PRO A 27 7.48 -12.05 5.92
C PRO A 27 7.68 -11.21 4.64
N LEU A 28 6.77 -10.27 4.40
CA LEU A 28 6.77 -9.42 3.21
C LEU A 28 7.20 -7.99 3.56
N LEU A 29 8.24 -7.49 2.90
CA LEU A 29 8.61 -6.08 2.94
C LEU A 29 8.17 -5.39 1.64
N LEU A 30 7.33 -4.38 1.79
CA LEU A 30 6.84 -3.55 0.71
C LEU A 30 7.47 -2.16 0.82
N VAL A 31 8.05 -1.67 -0.28
CA VAL A 31 8.66 -0.34 -0.33
C VAL A 31 8.04 0.44 -1.48
N GLY A 32 7.42 1.57 -1.17
CA GLY A 32 6.70 2.38 -2.14
C GLY A 32 6.98 3.88 -2.00
N GLY A 33 6.84 4.61 -3.10
CA GLY A 33 6.91 6.07 -3.11
C GLY A 33 5.84 6.66 -4.02
N GLY A 34 5.14 7.70 -3.56
CA GLY A 34 4.02 8.31 -4.30
C GLY A 34 3.00 7.28 -4.78
N SER A 35 2.60 7.35 -6.05
CA SER A 35 1.65 6.40 -6.65
C SER A 35 2.16 4.95 -6.74
N GLY A 36 3.46 4.71 -6.51
CA GLY A 36 4.02 3.36 -6.42
C GLY A 36 3.40 2.50 -5.31
N VAL A 37 2.68 3.11 -4.35
CA VAL A 37 1.92 2.38 -3.33
C VAL A 37 0.71 1.63 -3.89
N VAL A 38 0.18 2.02 -5.04
CA VAL A 38 -1.08 1.46 -5.59
C VAL A 38 -1.04 -0.08 -5.75
N PRO A 39 -0.03 -0.70 -6.38
CA PRO A 39 0.06 -2.16 -6.42
C PRO A 39 0.33 -2.79 -5.03
N LEU A 40 1.07 -2.12 -4.15
CA LEU A 40 1.34 -2.60 -2.78
C LEU A 40 0.05 -2.67 -1.96
N MET A 41 -0.80 -1.66 -2.10
CA MET A 41 -2.11 -1.62 -1.46
C MET A 41 -3.01 -2.78 -1.92
N ALA A 42 -2.89 -3.20 -3.20
CA ALA A 42 -3.61 -4.38 -3.67
C ALA A 42 -3.15 -5.66 -2.93
N MET A 43 -1.85 -5.82 -2.68
CA MET A 43 -1.31 -6.94 -1.90
C MET A 43 -1.75 -6.88 -0.43
N ILE A 44 -1.71 -5.70 0.19
CA ILE A 44 -2.14 -5.49 1.58
C ILE A 44 -3.64 -5.79 1.75
N ARG A 45 -4.49 -5.30 0.83
CA ARG A 45 -5.92 -5.62 0.82
C ARG A 45 -6.16 -7.11 0.59
N HIS A 46 -5.40 -7.75 -0.30
CA HIS A 46 -5.48 -9.19 -0.51
C HIS A 46 -5.17 -9.97 0.77
N ARG A 47 -4.07 -9.65 1.44
CA ARG A 47 -3.68 -10.22 2.74
C ARG A 47 -4.81 -10.08 3.76
N ALA A 48 -5.34 -8.87 3.93
CA ALA A 48 -6.42 -8.60 4.89
C ALA A 48 -7.72 -9.37 4.55
N ALA A 49 -8.10 -9.42 3.27
CA ALA A 49 -9.28 -10.15 2.81
C ALA A 49 -9.16 -11.67 3.03
N ARG A 50 -7.95 -12.21 2.92
CA ARG A 50 -7.66 -13.63 3.18
C ARG A 50 -7.43 -13.95 4.65
N ARG A 51 -7.40 -12.94 5.53
CA ARG A 51 -6.98 -13.07 6.94
C ARG A 51 -5.64 -13.81 7.06
N SER A 52 -4.73 -13.51 6.12
CA SER A 52 -3.42 -14.13 6.07
C SER A 52 -2.63 -13.77 7.33
N ALA A 53 -1.95 -14.77 7.90
CA ALA A 53 -1.06 -14.59 9.04
C ALA A 53 0.35 -14.13 8.62
N VAL A 54 0.61 -13.97 7.32
CA VAL A 54 1.89 -13.47 6.81
C VAL A 54 2.16 -12.07 7.39
N PRO A 55 3.30 -11.85 8.08
CA PRO A 55 3.71 -10.53 8.50
C PRO A 55 4.02 -9.65 7.29
N VAL A 56 3.52 -8.42 7.27
CA VAL A 56 3.77 -7.46 6.19
C VAL A 56 4.18 -6.12 6.77
N ALA A 57 5.30 -5.58 6.31
CA ALA A 57 5.72 -4.21 6.61
C ALA A 57 5.69 -3.36 5.34
N LEU A 58 5.05 -2.19 5.39
CA LEU A 58 5.09 -1.18 4.34
C LEU A 58 5.94 0.01 4.78
N VAL A 59 7.00 0.30 4.03
CA VAL A 59 7.73 1.57 4.08
C VAL A 59 7.25 2.43 2.93
N PHE A 60 6.56 3.52 3.23
CA PHE A 60 5.93 4.36 2.22
C PHE A 60 6.43 5.80 2.29
N SER A 61 6.98 6.29 1.18
CA SER A 61 7.48 7.66 1.05
C SER A 61 6.49 8.59 0.35
N ALA A 62 6.24 9.74 0.96
CA ALA A 62 5.45 10.83 0.40
C ALA A 62 6.15 12.18 0.66
N ARG A 63 5.69 13.26 0.00
CA ARG A 63 6.27 14.59 0.22
C ARG A 63 5.77 15.21 1.51
N VAL A 64 4.45 15.22 1.68
CA VAL A 64 3.74 15.83 2.82
C VAL A 64 2.62 14.90 3.27
N TRP A 65 2.10 15.11 4.48
CA TRP A 65 1.06 14.26 5.08
C TRP A 65 -0.20 14.11 4.20
N ASP A 66 -0.60 15.17 3.51
CA ASP A 66 -1.81 15.18 2.66
C ASP A 66 -1.62 14.49 1.30
N GLU A 67 -0.39 14.12 0.96
CA GLU A 67 -0.09 13.37 -0.27
C GLU A 67 0.10 11.87 -0.03
N VAL A 68 -0.09 11.40 1.21
CA VAL A 68 -0.07 9.98 1.53
C VAL A 68 -1.32 9.33 0.93
N ILE A 69 -1.15 8.67 -0.22
CA ILE A 69 -2.24 7.95 -0.90
C ILE A 69 -2.71 6.80 0.00
N PHE A 70 -4.03 6.65 0.16
CA PHE A 70 -4.69 5.68 1.07
C PHE A 70 -4.37 5.86 2.57
N ARG A 71 -3.89 7.03 2.99
CA ARG A 71 -3.46 7.31 4.37
C ARG A 71 -4.35 6.70 5.46
N ASP A 72 -5.62 7.07 5.48
CA ASP A 72 -6.52 6.71 6.58
C ASP A 72 -6.81 5.20 6.59
N GLU A 73 -6.84 4.57 5.42
CA GLU A 73 -6.99 3.11 5.30
C GLU A 73 -5.73 2.37 5.76
N LEU A 74 -4.55 2.86 5.38
CA LEU A 74 -3.27 2.28 5.80
C LEU A 74 -3.09 2.38 7.32
N ILE A 75 -3.41 3.53 7.93
CA ILE A 75 -3.39 3.70 9.39
C ILE A 75 -4.40 2.77 10.05
N GLY A 76 -5.63 2.70 9.53
CA GLY A 76 -6.66 1.81 10.06
C GLY A 76 -6.37 0.31 9.88
N LEU A 77 -5.45 -0.06 9.00
CA LEU A 77 -4.93 -1.42 8.89
C LEU A 77 -3.82 -1.66 9.92
N ASP A 78 -2.90 -0.72 10.08
CA ASP A 78 -1.80 -0.77 11.06
C ASP A 78 -2.35 -0.89 12.50
N ASP A 79 -3.40 -0.12 12.81
CA ASP A 79 -4.04 -0.11 14.14
C ASP A 79 -4.71 -1.44 14.53
N ARG A 80 -4.94 -2.35 13.58
CA ARG A 80 -5.48 -3.69 13.88
C ARG A 80 -4.47 -4.56 14.61
N ARG A 81 -3.18 -4.24 14.52
CA ARG A 81 -2.07 -5.02 15.10
C ARG A 81 -2.16 -6.51 14.74
N ASP A 82 -2.59 -6.79 13.49
CA ASP A 82 -2.80 -8.14 12.98
C ASP A 82 -1.62 -8.66 12.12
N GLY A 83 -0.44 -8.04 12.27
CA GLY A 83 0.76 -8.36 11.51
C GLY A 83 0.96 -7.52 10.25
N PHE A 84 0.25 -6.39 10.12
CA PHE A 84 0.59 -5.34 9.16
C PHE A 84 1.18 -4.13 9.90
N ASP A 85 2.40 -3.74 9.51
CA ASP A 85 3.11 -2.58 10.05
C ASP A 85 3.28 -1.49 8.98
N LEU A 86 2.98 -0.24 9.34
CA LEU A 86 3.13 0.92 8.45
C LEU A 86 4.19 1.90 8.98
N VAL A 87 5.21 2.17 8.15
CA VAL A 87 6.20 3.23 8.35
C VAL A 87 6.04 4.28 7.25
N LEU A 88 5.67 5.51 7.63
CA LEU A 88 5.57 6.64 6.69
C LEU A 88 6.84 7.49 6.74
N THR A 89 7.38 7.81 5.56
CA THR A 89 8.53 8.71 5.42
C THR A 89 8.12 9.97 4.66
N LEU A 90 8.04 11.09 5.36
CA LEU A 90 7.71 12.39 4.76
C LEU A 90 9.00 13.12 4.40
N THR A 91 9.13 13.54 3.14
CA THR A 91 10.38 14.16 2.64
C THR A 91 10.40 15.68 2.77
N ARG A 92 9.25 16.32 3.07
CA ARG A 92 9.13 17.79 3.24
C ARG A 92 8.47 18.20 4.55
N GLU A 93 8.15 17.23 5.41
CA GLU A 93 7.59 17.44 6.74
C GLU A 93 8.29 16.52 7.74
N ALA A 94 8.22 16.86 9.02
CA ALA A 94 8.60 15.93 10.07
C ALA A 94 7.65 14.74 10.12
N ALA A 95 8.14 13.61 10.64
CA ALA A 95 7.31 12.45 10.97
C ALA A 95 6.11 12.87 11.83
N ARG A 96 4.96 12.25 11.56
CA ARG A 96 3.67 12.61 12.21
C ARG A 96 3.20 11.57 13.21
N ARG A 97 3.66 10.32 13.09
CA ARG A 97 3.33 9.23 14.01
C ARG A 97 4.57 8.81 14.78
N PRO A 98 4.45 8.37 16.05
CA PRO A 98 5.59 7.84 16.81
C PRO A 98 6.22 6.58 16.21
N ALA A 99 5.48 5.86 15.35
CA ALA A 99 5.93 4.66 14.66
C ALA A 99 6.68 4.94 13.34
N ASP A 100 6.72 6.21 12.90
CA ASP A 100 7.37 6.67 11.67
C ASP A 100 8.83 7.08 11.90
#